data_AF-A0A661BLW7-F1
#
_entry.id   AF-A0A661BLW7-F1
#
_cell.length_a   1.000
_cell.length_b   1.000
_cell.length_c   1.000
_cell.angle_alpha   90.00
_cell.angle_beta   90.00
_cell.angle_gamma   90.00
#
_symmetry.space_group_name_H-M   'P 1'
#
loop_
_entity.id
_entity.type
_entity.pdbx_description
1 polymer ?
#
loop_
_entity_poly.entity_id
_entity_poly.type
_entity_poly.pdbx_seq_one_letter_code
_entity_poly.pdbx_strand_id
1 'polypeptide(L)' 'MTPSRPYLIRAISDWILDNDCTPHLIVDADAKGAEVPRQYVEDGKVVLNISPTAVRAL' A
#
# COMPACT_ATOMS: atom_id res chain seq x y z
N MET A 1 11.84 15.38 -14.55
CA MET A 1 11.87 15.21 -13.08
C MET A 1 11.12 13.92 -12.75
N THR A 2 11.60 13.11 -11.82
CA THR A 2 10.95 11.87 -11.41
C THR A 2 9.81 12.14 -10.41
N PRO A 3 8.70 11.38 -10.43
CA PRO A 3 7.62 11.57 -9.45
C PRO A 3 8.09 11.32 -8.01
N SER A 4 7.70 12.17 -7.07
CA SER A 4 8.05 12.05 -5.65
C SER A 4 7.27 10.98 -4.90
N ARG A 5 6.07 10.61 -5.40
CA ARG A 5 5.12 9.70 -4.74
C ARG A 5 5.76 8.39 -4.24
N PRO A 6 6.57 7.64 -5.03
CA PRO A 6 7.15 6.39 -4.56
C PRO A 6 8.14 6.56 -3.40
N TYR A 7 8.82 7.71 -3.33
CA TYR A 7 9.76 8.02 -2.25
C TYR A 7 9.03 8.36 -0.95
N LEU A 8 7.96 9.15 -1.04
CA LEU A 8 7.13 9.48 0.11
C LEU A 8 6.45 8.26 0.72
N ILE A 9 5.95 7.33 -0.10
CA ILE A 9 5.32 6.09 0.39
C ILE A 9 6.33 5.27 1.21
N ARG A 10 7.56 5.10 0.73
CA ARG A 10 8.61 4.39 1.48
C ARG A 10 8.93 5.07 2.80
N ALA A 11 9.20 6.38 2.78
CA ALA A 11 9.54 7.13 3.98
C ALA A 11 8.41 7.10 5.04
N ILE A 12 7.15 7.17 4.61
CA ILE A 12 6.00 7.07 5.51
C ILE A 12 5.86 5.64 6.05
N SER A 13 6.05 4.62 5.22
CA SER A 13 6.00 3.22 5.65
C SER A 13 7.06 2.94 6.71
N ASP A 14 8.30 3.39 6.50
CA ASP A 14 9.40 3.23 7.46
C ASP A 14 9.08 3.97 8.76
N TRP A 15 8.61 5.20 8.67
CA TRP A 15 8.20 5.98 9.85
C TRP A 15 7.06 5.31 10.64
N ILE A 16 6.08 4.70 9.97
CA ILE A 16 5.00 3.95 10.64
C ILE A 16 5.57 2.75 11.40
N LEU A 17 6.52 2.02 10.80
CA LEU A 17 7.16 0.87 11.43
C LEU A 17 8.02 1.27 12.63
N ASP A 18 8.77 2.38 12.53
CA ASP A 18 9.57 2.94 13.63
C ASP A 18 8.71 3.33 14.85
N ASN A 19 7.41 3.52 14.66
CA ASN A 19 6.45 3.83 15.72
C ASN A 19 5.60 2.60 16.15
N ASP A 20 6.10 1.38 15.90
CA ASP A 20 5.43 0.11 16.24
C ASP A 20 3.99 -0.01 15.69
N CYS A 21 3.71 0.69 14.58
CA CYS A 21 2.40 0.70 13.93
C CYS A 21 2.37 -0.22 12.70
N THR A 22 1.16 -0.54 12.22
CA THR A 22 0.97 -1.39 11.03
C THR A 22 0.69 -0.55 9.78
N PRO A 23 1.58 -0.53 8.78
CA PRO A 23 1.38 0.27 7.57
C PRO A 23 0.28 -0.33 6.68
N HIS A 24 -0.66 0.53 6.29
CA HIS A 24 -1.76 0.20 5.38
C HIS A 24 -1.74 1.13 4.17
N LEU A 25 -2.03 0.56 2.99
CA LEU A 25 -2.08 1.28 1.73
C LEU A 25 -3.49 1.19 1.13
N ILE A 26 -4.03 2.33 0.74
CA ILE A 26 -5.27 2.40 -0.04
C ILE A 26 -4.88 2.45 -1.51
N VAL A 27 -5.43 1.51 -2.30
CA VAL A 27 -5.17 1.40 -3.73
C VAL A 27 -6.48 1.59 -4.49
N ASP A 28 -6.42 2.35 -5.58
CA ASP A 28 -7.48 2.42 -6.58
C ASP A 28 -7.50 1.11 -7.38
N ALA A 29 -8.56 0.32 -7.23
CA ALA A 29 -8.70 -0.99 -7.85
C ALA A 29 -9.01 -0.93 -9.36
N ASP A 30 -9.40 0.24 -9.86
CA ASP A 30 -9.72 0.47 -11.27
C ASP A 30 -8.58 1.18 -12.03
N ALA A 31 -7.49 1.52 -11.32
CA ALA A 31 -6.28 2.01 -11.93
C ALA A 31 -5.73 1.02 -12.97
N LYS A 32 -5.25 1.54 -14.10
CA LYS A 32 -4.69 0.73 -15.19
C LYS A 32 -3.52 -0.13 -14.67
N GLY A 33 -3.67 -1.45 -14.78
CA GLY A 33 -2.67 -2.41 -14.33
C GLY A 33 -2.79 -2.83 -12.85
N ALA A 34 -3.84 -2.43 -12.15
CA ALA A 34 -4.12 -2.92 -10.80
C ALA A 34 -4.58 -4.38 -10.83
N GLU A 35 -3.79 -5.26 -10.21
CA GLU A 35 -4.10 -6.68 -10.01
C GLU A 35 -4.34 -6.94 -8.53
N VAL A 36 -5.62 -6.94 -8.13
CA VAL A 36 -6.04 -7.13 -6.73
C VAL A 36 -7.23 -8.09 -6.66
N PRO A 37 -7.42 -8.85 -5.57
CA PRO A 37 -8.58 -9.72 -5.43
C PRO A 37 -9.86 -8.89 -5.32
N ARG A 38 -10.70 -8.93 -6.38
CA ARG A 38 -11.89 -8.08 -6.53
C ARG A 38 -12.94 -8.25 -5.42
N GLN A 39 -12.94 -9.40 -4.74
CA GLN A 39 -13.85 -9.70 -3.62
C GLN A 39 -13.62 -8.83 -2.38
N TYR A 40 -12.47 -8.15 -2.26
CA TYR A 40 -12.15 -7.24 -1.15
C TYR A 40 -12.22 -5.76 -1.56
N VAL A 41 -12.73 -5.46 -2.75
CA VAL A 41 -12.85 -4.08 -3.25
C VAL A 41 -14.16 -3.49 -2.75
N GLU A 42 -14.07 -2.33 -2.12
CA GLU A 42 -15.18 -1.53 -1.63
C GLU A 42 -15.06 -0.12 -2.23
N ASP A 43 -16.12 0.37 -2.88
CA ASP A 43 -16.16 1.69 -3.54
C ASP A 43 -14.96 1.97 -4.49
N GLY A 44 -14.58 0.96 -5.28
CA GLY A 44 -13.46 1.05 -6.23
C GLY A 44 -12.08 1.09 -5.57
N LYS A 45 -12.00 0.86 -4.25
CA LYS A 45 -10.76 0.89 -3.49
C LYS A 45 -10.52 -0.43 -2.77
N VAL A 46 -9.26 -0.72 -2.49
CA VAL A 46 -8.87 -1.83 -1.62
C VAL A 46 -7.84 -1.34 -0.62
N VAL A 47 -7.97 -1.79 0.64
CA VAL A 47 -6.99 -1.51 1.70
C VAL A 47 -6.09 -2.73 1.85
N LEU A 48 -4.78 -2.51 1.73
CA LEU A 48 -3.77 -3.57 1.84
C LEU A 48 -2.91 -3.32 3.07
N ASN A 49 -2.74 -4.34 3.92
CA ASN A 49 -1.72 -4.35 4.94
C ASN A 49 -0.37 -4.67 4.29
N ILE A 50 0.57 -3.72 4.37
CA ILE A 50 1.92 -3.85 3.78
C ILE A 50 3.00 -4.03 4.85
N SER A 51 2.63 -4.36 6.08
CA SER A 51 3.58 -4.72 7.14
C SER A 51 4.44 -5.91 6.72
N PRO A 52 5.74 -5.96 7.05
CA PRO A 52 6.62 -7.08 6.72
C PRO A 52 6.10 -8.47 7.17
N THR A 53 5.24 -8.52 8.19
CA THR A 53 4.63 -9.77 8.68
C THR A 53 3.42 -10.22 7.86
N ALA A 54 2.77 -9.32 7.12
CA ALA A 54 1.56 -9.58 6.34
C ALA A 54 1.86 -9.89 4.86
N VAL A 55 3.10 -9.66 4.41
CA VAL A 55 3.53 -9.82 3.02
C VAL A 55 4.68 -10.82 2.93
N ARG A 56 4.86 -11.43 1.76
CA ARG A 56 6.02 -12.26 1.44
C ARG A 56 6.71 -11.67 0.22
N ALA A 57 8.04 -11.61 0.26
CA ALA A 57 8.90 -11.11 -0.83
C ALA A 57 8.63 -9.64 -1.22
N LEU A 58 8.52 -8.75 -0.22
CA LEU A 58 8.46 -7.29 -0.43
C LEU A 58 9.84 -6.73 -0.81
#